data_AF-A0A510I5D5-F1
#
_entry.id   AF-A0A510I5D5-F1
#
_cell.length_a   1.000
_cell.length_b   1.000
_cell.length_c   1.000
_cell.angle_alpha   90.00
_cell.angle_beta   90.00
_cell.angle_gamma   90.00
#
_symmetry.space_group_name_H-M   'P 1'
#
loop_
_entity.id
_entity.type
_entity.pdbx_description
1 polymer ?
#
loop_
_entity_poly.entity_id
_entity_poly.type
_entity_poly.pdbx_seq_one_letter_code
_entity_poly.pdbx_strand_id
1 'polypeptide(L)'
;MTLAITWLINTPKQLAKISFSIITAGLLIGYVALSNASNGIDLVEGTRVSIGRSFGSVLGDPNDLALVLMFPLAFAVAQAVDVRSHWLLRGFALFVCVVLFASIIETQSRGGLLGSLSVFGYFAFKHIKSKTLVITLGLIGALVLYAVAGISGRASGGAAEAGIDASAMGRLYAWEAAFKMAIHNPITGVGLDNFYYNYFFYSPHWGGINHAVHSTWFGVLAETGFVGLFVFIALIVSLCRTSRQSIRLLGEHSPSALVIGANAVFGGLIGTIVSGTFLTQGFTWPIYILAALTVAINRIAQSDFQNENNHNTSSNAGLRH
;
A
#
# COMPACT_ATOMS: atom_id res chain seq x y z
N MET A 1 -7.41 -14.08 -8.87
CA MET A 1 -7.16 -12.69 -9.31
C MET A 1 -5.70 -12.47 -9.75
N THR A 2 -4.70 -12.69 -8.89
CA THR A 2 -3.26 -12.50 -9.20
C THR A 2 -2.80 -13.17 -10.50
N LEU A 3 -3.10 -14.46 -10.70
CA LEU A 3 -2.74 -15.18 -11.93
C LEU A 3 -3.37 -14.54 -13.19
N ALA A 4 -4.63 -14.13 -13.11
CA ALA A 4 -5.33 -13.48 -14.22
C ALA A 4 -4.67 -12.13 -14.57
N ILE A 5 -4.32 -11.31 -13.57
CA ILE A 5 -3.61 -10.04 -13.78
C ILE A 5 -2.26 -10.28 -14.46
N THR A 6 -1.49 -11.28 -14.00
CA THR A 6 -0.19 -11.61 -14.60
C THR A 6 -0.31 -12.13 -16.03
N TRP A 7 -1.40 -12.81 -16.38
CA TRP A 7 -1.57 -13.40 -17.71
C TRP A 7 -2.24 -12.46 -18.73
N LEU A 8 -3.18 -11.61 -18.29
CA LEU A 8 -3.94 -10.72 -19.17
C LEU A 8 -3.18 -9.45 -19.57
N ILE A 9 -2.20 -9.03 -18.77
CA ILE A 9 -1.45 -7.78 -18.99
C ILE A 9 -0.15 -8.07 -19.72
N ASN A 10 -0.18 -7.94 -21.04
CA ASN A 10 0.98 -8.26 -21.90
C ASN A 10 1.48 -7.06 -22.70
N THR A 11 0.75 -5.94 -22.71
CA THR A 11 1.09 -4.77 -23.53
C THR A 11 0.98 -3.46 -22.75
N PRO A 12 1.73 -2.42 -23.13
CA PRO A 12 1.59 -1.07 -22.55
C PRO A 12 0.17 -0.50 -22.65
N LYS A 13 -0.57 -0.82 -23.72
CA LYS A 13 -1.97 -0.40 -23.88
C LYS A 13 -2.89 -1.03 -22.84
N GLN A 14 -2.72 -2.32 -22.54
CA GLN A 14 -3.49 -2.99 -21.48
C GLN A 14 -3.12 -2.44 -20.09
N LEU A 15 -1.83 -2.17 -19.87
CA LEU A 15 -1.37 -1.52 -18.63
C LEU A 15 -2.01 -0.14 -18.44
N ALA A 16 -2.10 0.67 -19.50
CA ALA A 16 -2.79 1.96 -19.45
C ALA A 16 -4.27 1.82 -19.03
N LYS A 17 -4.99 0.85 -19.62
CA LYS A 17 -6.40 0.58 -19.27
C LYS A 17 -6.57 0.17 -17.82
N ILE A 18 -5.65 -0.64 -17.30
CA ILE A 18 -5.71 -1.13 -15.91
C ILE A 18 -5.32 -0.04 -14.93
N SER A 19 -4.28 0.75 -15.20
CA SER A 19 -3.95 1.93 -14.41
C SER A 19 -5.13 2.90 -14.34
N PHE A 20 -5.78 3.19 -15.48
CA PHE A 20 -6.98 4.03 -15.52
C PHE A 20 -8.12 3.41 -14.70
N SER A 21 -8.38 2.11 -14.86
CA SER A 21 -9.43 1.40 -14.10
C SER A 21 -9.18 1.44 -12.59
N ILE A 22 -7.92 1.26 -12.16
CA ILE A 22 -7.51 1.35 -10.75
C ILE A 22 -7.77 2.77 -10.22
N ILE A 23 -7.38 3.81 -10.97
CA ILE A 23 -7.61 5.21 -10.58
C ILE A 23 -9.11 5.51 -10.47
N THR A 24 -9.91 5.11 -11.47
CA THR A 24 -11.36 5.32 -11.46
C THR A 24 -12.06 4.54 -10.34
N ALA A 25 -11.68 3.29 -10.10
CA ALA A 25 -12.21 2.51 -8.98
C ALA A 25 -11.85 3.15 -7.64
N GLY A 26 -10.61 3.65 -7.50
CA GLY A 26 -10.18 4.42 -6.34
C GLY A 26 -11.04 5.67 -6.12
N LEU A 27 -11.35 6.42 -7.18
CA LEU A 27 -12.25 7.58 -7.10
C LEU A 27 -13.63 7.19 -6.58
N LEU A 28 -14.22 6.09 -7.06
CA LEU A 28 -15.52 5.63 -6.60
C LEU A 28 -15.51 5.25 -5.12
N ILE A 29 -14.50 4.49 -4.68
CA ILE A 29 -14.36 4.09 -3.27
C ILE A 29 -14.11 5.32 -2.39
N GLY A 30 -13.23 6.24 -2.82
CA GLY A 30 -12.96 7.49 -2.10
C GLY A 30 -14.18 8.39 -2.00
N TYR A 31 -14.97 8.50 -3.06
CA TYR A 31 -16.24 9.23 -3.02
C TYR A 31 -17.21 8.62 -2.00
N VAL A 32 -17.37 7.29 -1.98
CA VAL A 32 -18.22 6.61 -0.99
C VAL A 32 -17.69 6.85 0.43
N ALA A 33 -16.36 6.80 0.64
CA ALA A 33 -15.77 7.12 1.93
C ALA A 33 -16.11 8.56 2.35
N LEU A 34 -15.85 9.56 1.52
CA LEU A 34 -16.17 10.96 1.87
C LEU A 34 -17.67 11.17 2.11
N SER A 35 -18.53 10.52 1.33
CA SER A 35 -19.97 10.54 1.54
C SER A 35 -20.37 9.93 2.89
N ASN A 36 -19.80 8.78 3.25
CA ASN A 36 -20.03 8.14 4.53
C ASN A 36 -19.57 9.03 5.69
N ALA A 37 -18.38 9.65 5.57
CA ALA A 37 -17.86 10.59 6.54
C ALA A 37 -18.79 11.79 6.73
N SER A 38 -19.26 12.42 5.65
CA SER A 38 -20.14 13.59 5.73
C SER A 38 -21.53 13.28 6.29
N ASN A 39 -22.02 12.06 6.07
CA ASN A 39 -23.37 11.64 6.47
C ASN A 39 -23.39 10.84 7.79
N GLY A 40 -22.24 10.58 8.42
CA GLY A 40 -22.16 9.79 9.64
C GLY A 40 -22.48 8.30 9.46
N ILE A 41 -22.26 7.74 8.27
CA ILE A 41 -22.62 6.35 7.92
C ILE A 41 -21.45 5.42 8.19
N ASP A 42 -21.72 4.26 8.82
CA ASP A 42 -20.72 3.21 9.11
C ASP A 42 -19.44 3.75 9.81
N LEU A 43 -19.58 4.77 10.66
CA LEU A 43 -18.44 5.31 11.41
C LEU A 43 -18.00 4.37 12.55
N VAL A 44 -16.69 4.20 12.69
CA VAL A 44 -16.06 3.53 13.83
C VAL A 44 -15.67 4.57 14.86
N GLU A 45 -15.92 4.30 16.14
CA GLU A 45 -15.60 5.22 17.25
C GLU A 45 -16.22 6.63 17.04
N GLY A 46 -17.34 6.69 16.32
CA GLY A 46 -18.11 7.91 16.05
C GLY A 46 -17.48 8.89 15.05
N THR A 47 -16.25 8.65 14.56
CA THR A 47 -15.54 9.62 13.70
C THR A 47 -14.75 9.02 12.55
N ARG A 48 -14.43 7.72 12.58
CA ARG A 48 -13.54 7.09 11.60
C ARG A 48 -14.34 6.43 10.51
N VAL A 49 -14.11 6.84 9.26
CA VAL A 49 -14.90 6.32 8.14
C VAL A 49 -14.55 4.86 7.83
N SER A 50 -15.59 4.09 7.54
CA SER A 50 -15.48 2.76 6.93
C SER A 50 -16.56 2.59 5.86
N ILE A 51 -16.51 1.49 5.10
CA ILE A 51 -17.50 1.20 4.05
C ILE A 51 -18.07 -0.19 4.28
N GLY A 52 -19.36 -0.26 4.58
CA GLY A 52 -20.11 -1.50 4.64
C GLY A 52 -19.88 -2.32 5.90
N ARG A 53 -19.52 -1.65 7.00
CA ARG A 53 -19.27 -2.31 8.30
C ARG A 53 -20.52 -3.04 8.80
N SER A 54 -21.68 -2.43 8.64
CA SER A 54 -22.98 -3.00 9.03
C SER A 54 -23.31 -4.36 8.40
N PHE A 55 -22.71 -4.69 7.26
CA PHE A 55 -22.91 -5.96 6.56
C PHE A 55 -21.62 -6.78 6.39
N GLY A 56 -20.60 -6.52 7.21
CA GLY A 56 -19.38 -7.34 7.27
C GLY A 56 -18.42 -7.18 6.08
N SER A 57 -18.43 -6.01 5.44
CA SER A 57 -17.48 -5.69 4.36
C SER A 57 -16.03 -5.72 4.83
N VAL A 58 -15.12 -6.16 3.95
CA VAL A 58 -13.65 -6.06 4.15
C VAL A 58 -13.20 -4.61 4.29
N LEU A 59 -13.97 -3.65 3.78
CA LEU A 59 -13.72 -2.20 3.95
C LEU A 59 -14.38 -1.62 5.21
N GLY A 60 -14.98 -2.47 6.04
CA GLY A 60 -15.66 -2.11 7.29
C GLY A 60 -14.69 -1.78 8.44
N ASP A 61 -13.38 -1.98 8.24
CA ASP A 61 -12.34 -1.44 9.11
C ASP A 61 -11.68 -0.21 8.45
N PRO A 62 -11.58 0.94 9.14
CA PRO A 62 -10.95 2.14 8.60
C PRO A 62 -9.48 1.94 8.19
N ASN A 63 -8.74 1.08 8.89
CA ASN A 63 -7.34 0.82 8.54
C ASN A 63 -7.21 0.05 7.23
N ASP A 64 -8.11 -0.89 7.01
CA ASP A 64 -8.17 -1.72 5.81
C ASP A 64 -8.58 -0.84 4.62
N LEU A 65 -9.59 0.00 4.81
CA LEU A 65 -9.99 1.01 3.84
C LEU A 65 -8.83 1.95 3.47
N ALA A 66 -8.06 2.42 4.45
CA ALA A 66 -6.92 3.30 4.20
C ALA A 66 -5.83 2.62 3.35
N LEU A 67 -5.53 1.35 3.63
CA LEU A 67 -4.59 0.56 2.83
C LEU A 67 -5.11 0.38 1.39
N VAL A 68 -6.41 0.09 1.25
CA VAL A 68 -7.06 -0.10 -0.06
C VAL A 68 -7.05 1.19 -0.88
N LEU A 69 -7.28 2.35 -0.28
CA LEU A 69 -7.25 3.66 -0.96
C LEU A 69 -5.84 4.11 -1.34
N MET A 70 -4.83 3.68 -0.59
CA MET A 70 -3.42 3.97 -0.89
C MET A 70 -2.95 3.26 -2.17
N PHE A 71 -3.52 2.09 -2.49
CA PHE A 71 -3.20 1.36 -3.72
C PHE A 71 -3.48 2.21 -4.99
N PRO A 72 -4.70 2.70 -5.26
CA PRO A 72 -4.96 3.59 -6.39
C PRO A 72 -4.30 4.96 -6.25
N LEU A 73 -4.00 5.43 -5.03
CA LEU A 73 -3.28 6.69 -4.82
C LEU A 73 -1.91 6.65 -5.52
N ALA A 74 -1.17 5.54 -5.40
CA ALA A 74 0.14 5.41 -6.05
C ALA A 74 0.04 5.50 -7.60
N PHE A 75 -1.03 4.96 -8.19
CA PHE A 75 -1.29 5.07 -9.63
C PHE A 75 -1.71 6.49 -10.03
N ALA A 76 -2.56 7.14 -9.24
CA ALA A 76 -2.99 8.51 -9.50
C ALA A 76 -1.80 9.49 -9.42
N VAL A 77 -0.92 9.35 -8.42
CA VAL A 77 0.28 10.19 -8.31
C VAL A 77 1.21 9.95 -9.49
N ALA A 78 1.48 8.70 -9.86
CA ALA A 78 2.33 8.37 -11.00
C ALA A 78 1.79 8.98 -12.31
N GLN A 79 0.49 8.90 -12.53
CA GLN A 79 -0.19 9.46 -13.71
C GLN A 79 -0.12 10.99 -13.72
N ALA A 80 -0.31 11.65 -12.56
CA ALA A 80 -0.31 13.10 -12.45
C ALA A 80 1.08 13.73 -12.73
N VAL A 81 2.14 13.07 -12.27
CA VAL A 81 3.53 13.58 -12.36
C VAL A 81 4.24 13.22 -13.67
N ASP A 82 3.76 12.24 -14.44
CA ASP A 82 4.36 11.90 -15.74
C ASP A 82 4.05 12.97 -16.79
N VAL A 83 5.06 13.74 -17.18
CA VAL A 83 4.91 14.87 -18.13
C VAL A 83 4.56 14.44 -19.55
N ARG A 84 4.81 13.17 -19.91
CA ARG A 84 4.46 12.59 -21.21
C ARG A 84 3.00 12.18 -21.29
N SER A 85 2.29 12.11 -20.16
CA SER A 85 0.86 11.88 -20.12
C SER A 85 0.09 13.09 -20.65
N HIS A 86 -1.01 12.81 -21.35
CA HIS A 86 -1.97 13.83 -21.78
C HIS A 86 -2.47 14.65 -20.58
N TRP A 87 -2.57 15.97 -20.74
CA TRP A 87 -2.87 16.90 -19.64
C TRP A 87 -4.23 16.64 -18.98
N LEU A 88 -5.25 16.19 -19.74
CA LEU A 88 -6.55 15.81 -19.18
C LEU A 88 -6.43 14.63 -18.21
N LEU A 89 -5.63 13.62 -18.55
CA LEU A 89 -5.41 12.46 -17.67
C LEU A 89 -4.63 12.86 -16.42
N ARG A 90 -3.69 13.81 -16.55
CA ARG A 90 -2.96 14.37 -15.42
C ARG A 90 -3.88 15.16 -14.48
N GLY A 91 -4.74 16.01 -15.05
CA GLY A 91 -5.73 16.77 -14.29
C GLY A 91 -6.74 15.86 -13.57
N PHE A 92 -7.26 14.85 -14.27
CA PHE A 92 -8.12 13.83 -13.67
C PHE A 92 -7.39 13.09 -12.54
N ALA A 93 -6.17 12.61 -12.77
CA ALA A 93 -5.40 11.90 -11.75
C ALA A 93 -5.08 12.79 -10.54
N LEU A 94 -4.79 14.08 -10.74
CA LEU A 94 -4.58 15.04 -9.66
C LEU A 94 -5.85 15.23 -8.82
N PHE A 95 -7.02 15.37 -9.46
CA PHE A 95 -8.31 15.40 -8.76
C PHE A 95 -8.53 14.13 -7.94
N VAL A 96 -8.27 12.94 -8.52
CA VAL A 96 -8.40 11.66 -7.81
C VAL A 96 -7.42 11.57 -6.63
N CYS A 97 -6.18 12.06 -6.76
CA CYS A 97 -5.23 12.13 -5.65
C CYS A 97 -5.80 12.91 -4.46
N VAL A 98 -6.44 14.06 -4.71
CA VAL A 98 -7.05 14.88 -3.65
C VAL A 98 -8.19 14.13 -2.98
N VAL A 99 -9.10 13.52 -3.75
CA VAL A 99 -10.22 12.72 -3.21
C VAL A 99 -9.72 11.55 -2.38
N LEU A 100 -8.76 10.78 -2.89
CA LEU A 100 -8.20 9.62 -2.20
C LEU A 100 -7.49 10.04 -0.91
N PHE A 101 -6.69 11.10 -0.95
CA PHE A 101 -5.96 11.56 0.23
C PHE A 101 -6.90 12.12 1.31
N ALA A 102 -7.91 12.89 0.92
CA ALA A 102 -8.96 13.33 1.84
C ALA A 102 -9.69 12.12 2.47
N SER A 103 -10.04 11.12 1.67
CA SER A 103 -10.67 9.88 2.16
C SER A 103 -9.79 9.14 3.16
N ILE A 104 -8.47 9.09 2.94
CA ILE A 104 -7.51 8.46 3.86
C ILE A 104 -7.42 9.26 5.17
N ILE A 105 -7.51 10.59 5.15
CA ILE A 105 -7.58 11.41 6.37
C ILE A 105 -8.83 11.05 7.19
N GLU A 106 -9.99 10.89 6.54
CA GLU A 106 -11.25 10.50 7.20
C GLU A 106 -11.20 9.10 7.85
N THR A 107 -10.32 8.21 7.38
CA THR A 107 -10.12 6.91 8.06
C THR A 107 -9.43 7.04 9.42
N GLN A 108 -8.72 8.16 9.63
CA GLN A 108 -7.82 8.43 10.75
C GLN A 108 -6.83 7.29 11.01
N SER A 109 -6.43 6.56 9.97
CA SER A 109 -5.43 5.49 10.04
C SER A 109 -4.01 6.05 10.01
N ARG A 110 -3.31 6.00 11.16
CA ARG A 110 -1.88 6.39 11.26
C ARG A 110 -1.01 5.65 10.23
N GLY A 111 -1.24 4.34 10.07
CA GLY A 111 -0.55 3.52 9.09
C GLY A 111 -0.85 3.93 7.64
N GLY A 112 -2.13 4.21 7.34
CA GLY A 112 -2.55 4.71 6.03
C GLY A 112 -1.96 6.08 5.67
N LEU A 113 -1.89 7.00 6.63
CA LEU A 113 -1.29 8.32 6.44
C LEU A 113 0.22 8.23 6.22
N LEU A 114 0.95 7.46 7.04
CA LEU A 114 2.39 7.23 6.85
C LEU A 114 2.69 6.50 5.53
N GLY A 115 1.87 5.53 5.15
CA GLY A 115 1.95 4.86 3.85
C GLY A 115 1.77 5.85 2.69
N SER A 116 0.75 6.71 2.76
CA SER A 116 0.48 7.74 1.75
C SER A 116 1.61 8.76 1.64
N LEU A 117 2.14 9.23 2.77
CA LEU A 117 3.32 10.10 2.80
C LEU A 117 4.54 9.43 2.16
N SER A 118 4.69 8.11 2.32
CA SER A 118 5.79 7.36 1.71
C SER A 118 5.63 7.23 0.20
N VAL A 119 4.39 7.10 -0.29
CA VAL A 119 4.07 7.18 -1.74
C VAL A 119 4.45 8.55 -2.28
N PHE A 120 3.95 9.63 -1.68
CA PHE A 120 4.30 11.00 -2.10
C PHE A 120 5.80 11.25 -2.01
N GLY A 121 6.44 10.80 -0.93
CA GLY A 121 7.87 10.88 -0.71
C GLY A 121 8.64 10.23 -1.84
N TYR A 122 8.29 9.01 -2.25
CA TYR A 122 8.92 8.34 -3.38
C TYR A 122 8.91 9.19 -4.66
N PHE A 123 7.74 9.71 -5.06
CA PHE A 123 7.63 10.55 -6.26
C PHE A 123 8.33 11.90 -6.10
N ALA A 124 8.26 12.51 -4.92
CA ALA A 124 8.96 13.74 -4.60
C ALA A 124 10.49 13.56 -4.69
N PHE A 125 11.04 12.51 -4.08
CA PHE A 125 12.45 12.14 -4.19
C PHE A 125 12.86 11.85 -5.64
N LYS A 126 11.95 11.36 -6.48
CA LYS A 126 12.24 11.10 -7.89
C LYS A 126 12.27 12.38 -8.74
N HIS A 127 11.31 13.28 -8.55
CA HIS A 127 11.09 14.43 -9.44
C HIS A 127 11.64 15.77 -8.92
N ILE A 128 11.81 15.93 -7.60
CA ILE A 128 12.34 17.16 -7.00
C ILE A 128 13.86 17.05 -6.87
N LYS A 129 14.58 18.06 -7.41
CA LYS A 129 16.05 18.11 -7.40
C LYS A 129 16.60 18.27 -5.98
N SER A 130 16.05 19.19 -5.19
CA SER A 130 16.48 19.45 -3.81
C SER A 130 15.95 18.37 -2.85
N LYS A 131 16.84 17.49 -2.37
CA LYS A 131 16.46 16.45 -1.40
C LYS A 131 16.18 17.01 -0.02
N THR A 132 16.89 18.09 0.35
CA THR A 132 16.60 18.86 1.56
C THR A 132 15.18 19.39 1.55
N LEU A 133 14.71 19.94 0.42
CA LEU A 133 13.32 20.42 0.30
C LEU A 133 12.31 19.29 0.52
N VAL A 134 12.54 18.11 -0.07
CA VAL A 134 11.66 16.94 0.10
C VAL A 134 11.60 16.52 1.57
N ILE A 135 12.75 16.44 2.24
CA ILE A 135 12.82 16.08 3.66
C ILE A 135 12.11 17.12 4.52
N THR A 136 12.37 18.41 4.31
CA THR A 136 11.74 19.50 5.06
C THR A 136 10.22 19.52 4.87
N LEU A 137 9.73 19.45 3.62
CA LEU A 137 8.29 19.39 3.34
C LEU A 137 7.66 18.10 3.89
N GLY A 138 8.38 16.97 3.86
CA GLY A 138 7.93 15.72 4.45
C GLY A 138 7.74 15.83 5.97
N LEU A 139 8.71 16.44 6.67
CA LEU A 139 8.63 16.68 8.11
C LEU A 139 7.49 17.64 8.46
N ILE A 140 7.36 18.76 7.73
CA ILE A 140 6.25 19.70 7.91
C ILE A 140 4.91 19.01 7.65
N GLY A 141 4.80 18.24 6.56
CA GLY A 141 3.60 17.48 6.24
C GLY A 141 3.22 16.47 7.32
N ALA A 142 4.19 15.76 7.89
CA ALA A 142 3.97 14.84 9.00
C ALA A 142 3.47 15.56 10.26
N LEU A 143 4.03 16.72 10.59
CA LEU A 143 3.60 17.55 11.73
C LEU A 143 2.19 18.11 11.52
N VAL A 144 1.88 18.61 10.32
CA VAL A 144 0.54 19.10 9.97
C VAL A 144 -0.48 17.96 10.05
N LEU A 145 -0.16 16.78 9.51
CA LEU A 145 -1.06 15.63 9.60
C LEU A 145 -1.27 15.17 11.04
N TYR A 146 -0.22 15.19 11.87
CA TYR A 146 -0.35 14.91 13.29
C TYR A 146 -1.32 15.87 13.99
N ALA A 147 -1.28 17.16 13.63
CA ALA A 147 -2.17 18.18 14.20
C ALA A 147 -3.60 18.12 13.65
N VAL A 148 -3.78 17.93 12.34
CA VAL A 148 -5.08 18.04 11.64
C VAL A 148 -5.88 16.75 11.71
N ALA A 149 -5.24 15.58 11.64
CA ALA A 149 -5.97 14.30 11.59
C ALA A 149 -6.56 13.87 12.95
N GLY A 150 -6.61 14.74 13.96
CA GLY A 150 -7.23 14.48 15.26
C GLY A 150 -6.61 13.32 16.04
N ILE A 151 -5.39 12.92 15.66
CA ILE A 151 -4.76 11.67 16.11
C ILE A 151 -4.40 11.69 17.62
N SER A 152 -4.26 12.88 18.19
CA SER A 152 -3.79 13.13 19.55
C SER A 152 -4.74 12.65 20.64
N GLY A 153 -6.05 12.63 20.39
CA GLY A 153 -7.07 12.19 21.37
C GLY A 153 -7.34 10.68 21.37
N ARG A 154 -6.67 9.91 20.50
CA ARG A 154 -7.03 8.51 20.23
C ARG A 154 -6.38 7.52 21.20
N ALA A 155 -7.20 6.70 21.86
CA ALA A 155 -6.77 5.40 22.38
C ALA A 155 -6.67 4.41 21.23
N SER A 156 -5.48 3.89 20.98
CA SER A 156 -5.14 3.24 19.72
C SER A 156 -5.27 1.70 19.75
N GLY A 157 -6.16 1.13 20.56
CA GLY A 157 -6.41 -0.31 20.61
C GLY A 157 -7.75 -0.65 21.24
N GLY A 158 -8.64 -1.26 20.45
CA GLY A 158 -9.95 -1.72 20.91
C GLY A 158 -10.88 -0.62 21.46
N ALA A 159 -12.16 -0.93 21.55
CA ALA A 159 -13.18 0.01 22.06
C ALA A 159 -13.04 0.35 23.56
N ALA A 160 -11.98 -0.09 24.25
CA ALA A 160 -11.88 -0.10 25.71
C ALA A 160 -10.55 0.44 26.27
N GLU A 161 -9.55 0.78 25.46
CA GLU A 161 -8.32 1.36 26.00
C GLU A 161 -8.54 2.84 26.35
N ALA A 162 -8.17 3.25 27.57
CA ALA A 162 -8.23 4.63 28.01
C ALA A 162 -6.83 5.25 27.95
N GLY A 163 -6.49 5.87 26.80
CA GLY A 163 -5.27 6.68 26.65
C GLY A 163 -4.16 6.07 25.78
N ILE A 164 -3.10 6.86 25.58
CA ILE A 164 -1.97 6.52 24.71
C ILE A 164 -1.13 5.37 25.29
N ASP A 165 -0.96 5.35 26.62
CA ASP A 165 -0.17 4.34 27.32
C ASP A 165 -0.81 2.95 27.28
N ALA A 166 -2.13 2.87 27.52
CA ALA A 166 -2.90 1.63 27.40
C ALA A 166 -2.75 1.01 26.01
N SER A 167 -2.70 1.85 24.97
CA SER A 167 -2.54 1.40 23.60
C SER A 167 -1.14 1.02 23.15
N ALA A 168 -0.13 1.73 23.64
CA ALA A 168 1.24 1.30 23.45
C ALA A 168 1.46 -0.07 24.09
N MET A 169 0.97 -0.26 25.32
CA MET A 169 1.07 -1.53 26.03
C MET A 169 0.26 -2.65 25.37
N GLY A 170 -0.97 -2.39 24.91
CA GLY A 170 -1.78 -3.36 24.18
C GLY A 170 -1.07 -3.93 22.95
N ARG A 171 -0.36 -3.07 22.18
CA ARG A 171 0.49 -3.53 21.07
C ARG A 171 1.66 -4.38 21.53
N LEU A 172 2.37 -3.99 22.59
CA LEU A 172 3.48 -4.78 23.12
C LEU A 172 3.02 -6.17 23.55
N TYR A 173 1.88 -6.27 24.24
CA TYR A 173 1.29 -7.56 24.61
C TYR A 173 0.87 -8.38 23.39
N ALA A 174 0.31 -7.75 22.37
CA ALA A 174 -0.03 -8.42 21.12
C ALA A 174 1.21 -8.96 20.37
N TRP A 175 2.31 -8.20 20.35
CA TRP A 175 3.57 -8.62 19.74
C TRP A 175 4.23 -9.74 20.51
N GLU A 176 4.20 -9.69 21.84
CA GLU A 176 4.71 -10.78 22.68
C GLU A 176 3.88 -12.05 22.50
N ALA A 177 2.55 -11.94 22.46
CA ALA A 177 1.66 -13.07 22.17
C ALA A 177 1.96 -13.66 20.78
N ALA A 178 2.10 -12.83 19.76
CA ALA A 178 2.45 -13.25 18.40
C ALA A 178 3.78 -14.02 18.36
N PHE A 179 4.78 -13.53 19.10
CA PHE A 179 6.08 -14.18 19.19
C PHE A 179 6.00 -15.53 19.91
N LYS A 180 5.25 -15.61 21.01
CA LYS A 180 5.02 -16.87 21.74
C LYS A 180 4.27 -17.91 20.91
N MET A 181 3.27 -17.49 20.13
CA MET A 181 2.58 -18.34 19.16
C MET A 181 3.55 -18.97 18.16
N ALA A 182 4.49 -18.16 17.63
CA ALA A 182 5.52 -18.64 16.71
C ALA A 182 6.57 -19.53 17.40
N ILE A 183 6.95 -19.27 18.65
CA ILE A 183 7.83 -20.20 19.40
C ILE A 183 7.16 -21.56 19.58
N HIS A 184 5.87 -21.58 19.94
CA HIS A 184 5.14 -22.82 20.17
C HIS A 184 4.91 -23.60 18.86
N ASN A 185 4.62 -22.91 17.76
CA ASN A 185 4.40 -23.50 16.44
C ASN A 185 5.34 -22.88 15.38
N PRO A 186 6.64 -23.24 15.37
CA PRO A 186 7.67 -22.52 14.62
C PRO A 186 7.57 -22.60 13.10
N ILE A 187 6.96 -23.65 12.56
CA ILE A 187 6.88 -23.89 11.11
C ILE A 187 5.60 -23.30 10.52
N THR A 188 4.46 -23.54 11.17
CA THR A 188 3.14 -23.22 10.62
C THR A 188 2.42 -22.10 11.34
N GLY A 189 2.96 -21.61 12.47
CA GLY A 189 2.22 -20.73 13.36
C GLY A 189 0.94 -21.37 13.89
N VAL A 190 0.03 -20.55 14.39
CA VAL A 190 -1.29 -20.99 14.88
C VAL A 190 -2.34 -21.13 13.77
N GLY A 191 -1.96 -20.93 12.49
CA GLY A 191 -2.85 -20.93 11.34
C GLY A 191 -3.33 -19.53 10.95
N LEU A 192 -3.71 -19.36 9.67
CA LEU A 192 -4.25 -18.10 9.15
C LEU A 192 -5.54 -17.72 9.86
N ASP A 193 -5.72 -16.43 10.14
CA ASP A 193 -6.91 -15.87 10.81
C ASP A 193 -7.15 -16.43 12.22
N ASN A 194 -6.13 -17.01 12.84
CA ASN A 194 -6.22 -17.61 14.17
C ASN A 194 -5.52 -16.81 15.26
N PHE A 195 -4.88 -15.68 14.95
CA PHE A 195 -4.27 -14.84 15.98
C PHE A 195 -5.29 -14.42 17.05
N TYR A 196 -6.46 -13.91 16.63
CA TYR A 196 -7.49 -13.39 17.54
C TYR A 196 -7.95 -14.46 18.54
N TYR A 197 -8.24 -15.67 18.06
CA TYR A 197 -8.73 -16.77 18.90
C TYR A 197 -7.66 -17.34 19.83
N ASN A 198 -6.39 -17.20 19.46
CA ASN A 198 -5.28 -17.68 20.27
C ASN A 198 -4.76 -16.64 21.24
N TYR A 199 -5.05 -15.35 21.05
CA TYR A 199 -4.43 -14.26 21.82
C TYR A 199 -4.52 -14.45 23.33
N PHE A 200 -5.67 -14.90 23.85
CA PHE A 200 -5.86 -15.22 25.27
C PHE A 200 -4.80 -16.16 25.85
N PHE A 201 -4.43 -17.22 25.12
CA PHE A 201 -3.52 -18.26 25.62
C PHE A 201 -2.06 -17.83 25.66
N TYR A 202 -1.69 -16.83 24.86
CA TYR A 202 -0.30 -16.40 24.70
C TYR A 202 -0.03 -14.99 25.22
N SER A 203 -1.06 -14.21 25.51
CA SER A 203 -0.90 -12.87 26.05
C SER A 203 -0.25 -12.91 27.44
N PRO A 204 0.79 -12.10 27.70
CA PRO A 204 1.36 -11.95 29.06
C PRO A 204 0.36 -11.32 30.04
N HIS A 205 -0.60 -10.54 29.53
CA HIS A 205 -1.59 -9.84 30.32
C HIS A 205 -2.95 -9.92 29.65
N TRP A 206 -3.92 -10.57 30.32
CA TRP A 206 -5.30 -10.63 29.85
C TRP A 206 -6.17 -9.66 30.62
N GLY A 207 -6.54 -8.56 29.95
CA GLY A 207 -7.46 -7.54 30.48
C GLY A 207 -8.94 -7.81 30.17
N GLY A 208 -9.30 -9.01 29.71
CA GLY A 208 -10.67 -9.32 29.24
C GLY A 208 -10.97 -8.89 27.80
N ILE A 209 -9.99 -8.32 27.10
CA ILE A 209 -10.14 -7.83 25.72
C ILE A 209 -9.02 -8.35 24.82
N ASN A 210 -9.37 -8.66 23.57
CA ASN A 210 -8.39 -9.01 22.54
C ASN A 210 -7.76 -7.74 21.97
N HIS A 211 -6.43 -7.72 21.87
CA HIS A 211 -5.68 -6.64 21.23
C HIS A 211 -5.28 -7.07 19.82
N ALA A 212 -5.54 -6.22 18.83
CA ALA A 212 -5.07 -6.48 17.47
C ALA A 212 -3.54 -6.28 17.38
N VAL A 213 -2.88 -7.09 16.54
CA VAL A 213 -1.41 -7.05 16.40
C VAL A 213 -0.89 -5.69 15.96
N HIS A 214 -1.63 -4.99 15.09
CA HIS A 214 -1.22 -3.72 14.47
C HIS A 214 0.20 -3.77 13.88
N SER A 215 0.59 -4.93 13.34
CA SER A 215 1.85 -5.12 12.63
C SER A 215 1.75 -6.36 11.76
N THR A 216 1.92 -6.19 10.46
CA THR A 216 1.85 -7.28 9.47
C THR A 216 2.94 -8.30 9.75
N TRP A 217 4.11 -7.84 10.19
CA TRP A 217 5.26 -8.70 10.47
C TRP A 217 4.96 -9.68 11.61
N PHE A 218 4.43 -9.17 12.72
CA PHE A 218 4.02 -10.01 13.86
C PHE A 218 2.79 -10.85 13.54
N GLY A 219 1.84 -10.33 12.74
CA GLY A 219 0.65 -11.09 12.34
C GLY A 219 1.02 -12.31 11.50
N VAL A 220 1.83 -12.11 10.45
CA VAL A 220 2.35 -13.19 9.61
C VAL A 220 3.18 -14.17 10.46
N LEU A 221 4.03 -13.67 11.37
CA LEU A 221 4.82 -14.51 12.26
C LEU A 221 3.95 -15.42 13.13
N ALA A 222 2.91 -14.88 13.77
CA ALA A 222 2.03 -15.64 14.65
C ALA A 222 1.27 -16.72 13.87
N GLU A 223 0.73 -16.36 12.71
CA GLU A 223 -0.21 -17.20 11.96
C GLU A 223 0.48 -18.21 11.04
N THR A 224 1.72 -17.96 10.66
CA THR A 224 2.46 -18.81 9.70
C THR A 224 3.84 -19.25 10.20
N GLY A 225 4.24 -18.87 11.41
CA GLY A 225 5.52 -19.23 12.01
C GLY A 225 6.70 -18.52 11.36
N PHE A 226 7.91 -18.93 11.74
CA PHE A 226 9.15 -18.35 11.21
C PHE A 226 9.36 -18.67 9.73
N VAL A 227 8.94 -19.85 9.28
CA VAL A 227 9.05 -20.25 7.86
C VAL A 227 8.15 -19.38 7.00
N GLY A 228 6.88 -19.19 7.40
CA GLY A 228 5.97 -18.33 6.66
C GLY A 228 6.41 -16.86 6.65
N LEU A 229 6.91 -16.34 7.78
CA LEU A 229 7.49 -14.99 7.82
C LEU A 229 8.69 -14.86 6.87
N PHE A 230 9.60 -15.83 6.85
CA PHE A 230 10.75 -15.82 5.94
C PHE A 230 10.31 -15.78 4.48
N VAL A 231 9.35 -16.63 4.10
CA VAL A 231 8.79 -16.65 2.73
C VAL A 231 8.13 -15.31 2.40
N PHE A 232 7.39 -14.73 3.33
CA PHE A 232 6.74 -13.42 3.15
C PHE A 232 7.77 -12.31 2.94
N ILE A 233 8.82 -12.24 3.77
CA ILE A 233 9.91 -11.26 3.60
C ILE A 233 10.64 -11.47 2.27
N ALA A 234 10.94 -12.72 1.91
CA ALA A 234 11.58 -13.05 0.64
C ALA A 234 10.73 -12.60 -0.56
N LEU A 235 9.40 -12.77 -0.49
CA LEU A 235 8.46 -12.25 -1.48
C LEU A 235 8.57 -10.72 -1.58
N ILE A 236 8.46 -9.98 -0.46
CA ILE A 236 8.57 -8.51 -0.45
C ILE A 236 9.89 -8.05 -1.08
N VAL A 237 11.00 -8.63 -0.66
CA VAL A 237 12.34 -8.28 -1.18
C VAL A 237 12.43 -8.55 -2.67
N SER A 238 11.91 -9.70 -3.13
CA SER A 238 11.85 -10.04 -4.55
C SER A 238 11.03 -9.04 -5.34
N LEU A 239 9.86 -8.65 -4.85
CA LEU A 239 9.02 -7.63 -5.50
C LEU A 239 9.73 -6.28 -5.60
N CYS A 240 10.36 -5.82 -4.51
CA CYS A 240 11.13 -4.57 -4.53
C CYS A 240 12.30 -4.63 -5.52
N ARG A 241 13.04 -5.74 -5.58
CA ARG A 241 14.16 -5.92 -6.52
C ARG A 241 13.67 -5.93 -7.97
N THR A 242 12.67 -6.74 -8.27
CA THR A 242 12.09 -6.86 -9.61
C THR A 242 11.49 -5.54 -10.08
N SER A 243 10.76 -4.83 -9.21
CA SER A 243 10.17 -3.54 -9.54
C SER A 243 11.23 -2.46 -9.81
N ARG A 244 12.30 -2.41 -9.00
CA ARG A 244 13.46 -1.53 -9.28
C ARG A 244 14.17 -1.89 -10.57
N GLN A 245 14.34 -3.17 -10.86
CA GLN A 245 14.91 -3.63 -12.12
C GLN A 245 14.05 -3.20 -13.30
N SER A 246 12.73 -3.38 -13.22
CA SER A 246 11.80 -2.93 -14.27
C SER A 246 11.96 -1.44 -14.56
N ILE A 247 12.05 -0.59 -13.52
CA ILE A 247 12.27 0.85 -13.69
C ILE A 247 13.62 1.16 -14.36
N ARG A 248 14.68 0.40 -14.04
CA ARG A 248 16.02 0.58 -14.64
C ARG A 248 16.09 0.20 -16.11
N LEU A 249 15.20 -0.67 -16.58
CA LEU A 249 15.12 -1.08 -17.98
C LEU A 249 14.42 -0.04 -18.86
N LEU A 250 13.76 0.96 -18.27
CA LEU A 250 12.99 1.95 -19.02
C LEU A 250 13.90 3.03 -19.59
N GLY A 251 13.81 3.24 -20.90
CA GLY A 251 14.51 4.28 -21.65
C GLY A 251 13.67 5.53 -21.88
N GLU A 252 14.23 6.48 -22.64
CA GLU A 252 13.52 7.69 -23.06
C GLU A 252 12.32 7.39 -23.97
N HIS A 253 12.47 6.36 -24.82
CA HIS A 253 11.45 5.94 -25.78
C HIS A 253 10.44 4.94 -25.21
N SER A 254 10.67 4.42 -23.99
CA SER A 254 9.74 3.49 -23.35
C SER A 254 8.34 4.11 -23.21
N PRO A 255 7.27 3.36 -23.52
CA PRO A 255 5.90 3.86 -23.49
C PRO A 255 5.52 4.52 -22.16
N SER A 256 4.85 5.68 -22.20
CA SER A 256 4.43 6.42 -20.98
C SER A 256 3.65 5.54 -20.00
N ALA A 257 2.71 4.72 -20.49
CA ALA A 257 1.95 3.79 -19.65
C ALA A 257 2.83 2.79 -18.88
N LEU A 258 3.93 2.33 -19.48
CA LEU A 258 4.88 1.42 -18.85
C LEU A 258 5.67 2.12 -17.73
N VAL A 259 6.11 3.36 -17.99
CA VAL A 259 6.78 4.19 -16.99
C VAL A 259 5.85 4.53 -15.83
N ILE A 260 4.62 4.95 -16.11
CA ILE A 260 3.61 5.23 -15.07
C ILE A 260 3.35 3.97 -14.24
N GLY A 261 3.05 2.83 -14.87
CA GLY A 261 2.77 1.59 -14.17
C GLY A 261 3.94 1.10 -13.30
N ALA A 262 5.16 1.14 -13.83
CA ALA A 262 6.36 0.70 -13.10
C ALA A 262 6.60 1.54 -11.84
N ASN A 263 6.46 2.86 -11.94
CA ASN A 263 6.62 3.75 -10.78
C ASN A 263 5.44 3.67 -9.80
N ALA A 264 4.22 3.51 -10.30
CA ALA A 264 3.03 3.33 -9.48
C ALA A 264 3.14 2.07 -8.60
N VAL A 265 3.53 0.93 -9.20
CA VAL A 265 3.70 -0.32 -8.47
C VAL A 265 4.82 -0.20 -7.44
N PHE A 266 5.95 0.41 -7.79
CA PHE A 266 7.05 0.57 -6.84
C PHE A 266 6.67 1.50 -5.67
N GLY A 267 6.03 2.64 -5.96
CA GLY A 267 5.50 3.55 -4.95
C GLY A 267 4.45 2.88 -4.06
N GLY A 268 3.54 2.11 -4.65
CA GLY A 268 2.53 1.33 -3.93
C GLY A 268 3.14 0.26 -3.01
N LEU A 269 4.21 -0.42 -3.45
CA LEU A 269 4.97 -1.35 -2.60
C LEU A 269 5.60 -0.63 -1.40
N ILE A 270 6.23 0.53 -1.61
CA ILE A 270 6.82 1.33 -0.52
C ILE A 270 5.72 1.73 0.49
N GLY A 271 4.61 2.27 0.01
CA GLY A 271 3.48 2.64 0.86
C GLY A 271 2.94 1.44 1.65
N THR A 272 2.82 0.27 1.01
CA THR A 272 2.31 -0.96 1.62
C THR A 272 3.25 -1.48 2.71
N ILE A 273 4.56 -1.45 2.49
CA ILE A 273 5.56 -1.89 3.48
C ILE A 273 5.54 -0.96 4.70
N VAL A 274 5.48 0.36 4.49
CA VAL A 274 5.42 1.33 5.58
C VAL A 274 4.11 1.19 6.35
N SER A 275 2.97 1.16 5.65
CA SER A 275 1.65 0.98 6.25
C SER A 275 1.54 -0.35 7.00
N GLY A 276 2.01 -1.45 6.41
CA GLY A 276 2.00 -2.79 7.00
C GLY A 276 2.86 -2.92 8.27
N THR A 277 3.76 -1.99 8.55
CA THR A 277 4.47 -1.95 9.84
C THR A 277 3.53 -1.61 11.00
N PHE A 278 2.45 -0.87 10.72
CA PHE A 278 1.46 -0.39 11.70
C PHE A 278 0.08 -1.06 11.57
N LEU A 279 -0.14 -1.85 10.52
CA LEU A 279 -1.41 -2.54 10.22
C LEU A 279 -1.20 -4.05 10.11
N THR A 280 -2.21 -4.87 10.39
CA THR A 280 -2.15 -6.34 10.29
C THR A 280 -2.73 -6.83 8.96
N GLN A 281 -2.00 -6.67 7.86
CA GLN A 281 -2.56 -6.74 6.50
C GLN A 281 -1.72 -7.63 5.56
N GLY A 282 -1.04 -8.65 6.10
CA GLY A 282 -0.13 -9.51 5.33
C GLY A 282 -0.82 -10.46 4.34
N PHE A 283 -2.08 -10.80 4.59
CA PHE A 283 -2.83 -11.76 3.77
C PHE A 283 -3.93 -11.09 2.95
N THR A 284 -3.98 -9.76 2.91
CA THR A 284 -4.98 -9.05 2.11
C THR A 284 -4.55 -8.83 0.68
N TRP A 285 -5.53 -8.70 -0.20
CA TRP A 285 -5.34 -8.70 -1.64
C TRP A 285 -4.41 -7.61 -2.24
N PRO A 286 -4.21 -6.40 -1.66
CA PRO A 286 -3.43 -5.34 -2.32
C PRO A 286 -1.98 -5.75 -2.64
N ILE A 287 -1.31 -6.45 -1.73
CA ILE A 287 0.07 -6.88 -1.92
C ILE A 287 0.21 -7.90 -3.05
N TYR A 288 -0.78 -8.78 -3.21
CA TYR A 288 -0.80 -9.81 -4.24
C TYR A 288 -1.21 -9.26 -5.61
N ILE A 289 -1.97 -8.16 -5.67
CA ILE A 289 -2.17 -7.40 -6.91
C ILE A 289 -0.87 -6.69 -7.31
N LEU A 290 -0.20 -6.01 -6.36
CA LEU A 290 1.09 -5.37 -6.63
C LEU A 290 2.14 -6.40 -7.10
N ALA A 291 2.13 -7.59 -6.53
CA ALA A 291 2.97 -8.69 -6.99
C ALA A 291 2.69 -9.06 -8.45
N ALA A 292 1.42 -9.26 -8.79
CA ALA A 292 0.98 -9.60 -10.14
C ALA A 292 1.41 -8.55 -11.18
N LEU A 293 1.20 -7.26 -10.85
CA LEU A 293 1.56 -6.14 -11.69
C LEU A 293 3.08 -5.97 -11.81
N THR A 294 3.83 -6.22 -10.74
CA THR A 294 5.31 -6.21 -10.77
C THR A 294 5.83 -7.20 -11.81
N VAL A 295 5.31 -8.43 -11.82
CA VAL A 295 5.69 -9.48 -12.78
C VAL A 295 5.30 -9.09 -14.20
N ALA A 296 4.06 -8.64 -14.41
CA ALA A 296 3.57 -8.23 -15.73
C ALA A 296 4.39 -7.08 -16.32
N ILE A 297 4.67 -6.05 -15.51
CA ILE A 297 5.47 -4.89 -15.90
C ILE A 297 6.91 -5.30 -16.20
N ASN A 298 7.52 -6.18 -15.39
CA ASN A 298 8.88 -6.64 -15.63
C ASN A 298 9.02 -7.36 -16.97
N ARG A 299 8.07 -8.24 -17.29
CA ARG A 299 8.02 -8.92 -18.59
C ARG A 299 7.92 -7.92 -19.74
N ILE A 300 7.00 -6.95 -19.65
CA ILE A 300 6.82 -5.93 -20.70
C ILE A 300 8.07 -5.06 -20.84
N ALA A 301 8.70 -4.66 -19.73
CA ALA A 301 9.93 -3.85 -19.73
C ALA A 301 11.12 -4.60 -20.33
N GLN A 302 11.26 -5.91 -20.08
CA GLN A 302 12.29 -6.71 -20.73
C GLN A 302 12.08 -6.80 -22.25
N SER A 303 10.85 -7.04 -22.71
CA SER A 303 10.54 -7.05 -24.14
C SER A 303 10.79 -5.70 -24.81
N ASP A 304 10.41 -4.60 -24.16
CA ASP A 304 10.62 -3.23 -24.63
C ASP A 304 12.13 -2.94 -24.81
N PHE A 305 12.92 -3.22 -23.77
CA PHE A 305 14.37 -3.03 -23.77
C PHE A 305 15.09 -3.87 -24.85
N GLN A 306 14.67 -5.11 -25.07
CA GLN A 306 15.23 -5.97 -26.12
C GLN A 306 14.94 -5.42 -27.52
N ASN A 307 13.72 -4.94 -27.75
CA ASN A 307 13.33 -4.36 -29.04
C ASN A 307 14.11 -3.07 -29.34
N GLU A 308 14.30 -2.19 -28.34
CA GLU A 308 15.12 -0.98 -28.49
C GLU A 308 16.56 -1.30 -28.88
N ASN A 309 17.20 -2.28 -28.20
CA ASN A 309 18.57 -2.67 -28.52
C ASN A 309 18.71 -3.24 -29.94
N ASN A 310 17.77 -4.08 -30.36
CA ASN A 310 17.78 -4.67 -31.70
C ASN A 310 17.65 -3.59 -32.79
N HIS A 311 16.77 -2.60 -32.59
CA HIS A 311 16.63 -1.47 -33.50
C HIS A 311 17.93 -0.65 -33.61
N ASN A 312 18.58 -0.34 -32.48
CA ASN A 312 19.84 0.40 -32.47
C ASN A 312 20.98 -0.34 -33.20
N THR A 313 21.08 -1.67 -33.05
CA THR A 313 22.05 -2.48 -33.80
C THR A 313 21.77 -2.49 -35.31
N SER A 314 20.51 -2.59 -35.72
CA SER A 314 20.14 -2.59 -37.15
C SER A 314 20.35 -1.24 -37.83
N SER A 315 20.07 -0.14 -37.14
CA SER A 315 20.29 1.23 -37.65
C SER A 315 21.78 1.54 -37.83
N ASN A 316 22.63 1.13 -36.89
CA ASN A 316 24.08 1.31 -36.98
C ASN A 316 24.74 0.44 -38.07
N ALA A 317 24.15 -0.71 -38.41
CA ALA A 317 24.63 -1.54 -39.52
C ALA A 317 24.28 -0.94 -40.90
N GLY A 318 23.11 -0.29 -41.03
CA GLY A 318 22.68 0.35 -42.28
C GLY A 318 23.43 1.65 -42.63
N LEU A 319 24.07 2.30 -41.66
CA LEU A 319 24.88 3.52 -41.85
C LEU A 319 26.35 3.22 -42.25
N ARG A 320 26.75 1.95 -42.34
CA ARG A 320 28.11 1.51 -42.70
C ARG A 320 28.25 1.01 -44.15
N HIS A 321 27.24 1.22 -44.97
CA HIS A 321 27.24 0.96 -46.42
C HIS A 321 27.03 2.26 -47.18
#